data_AF-A0A5E4M2M5-F1
#
_entry.id   AF-A0A5E4M2M5-F1
#
_cell.length_a   1.000
_cell.length_b   1.000
_cell.length_c   1.000
_cell.angle_alpha   90.00
_cell.angle_beta   90.00
_cell.angle_gamma   90.00
#
_symmetry.space_group_name_H-M   'P 1'
#
loop_
_entity.id
_entity.type
_entity.pdbx_description
1 polymer ?
#
loop_
_entity_poly.entity_id
_entity_poly.type
_entity_poly.pdbx_seq_one_letter_code
_entity_poly.pdbx_strand_id
1 'polypeptide(L)'
;MYLKRLHILKNIFDESDGITNVKLIDARCNITYIISKLLKDVPSAIEELRCSNINCINAEKNLSSPTIILNFCGGFNNMNTALNKYIQPITYLCTEGYCDGTLTSTRFIQQHLFIETEIYENSRQFSLN
;
A
#
# COMPACT_ATOMS: atom_id res chain seq x y z
N MET A 1 -11.66 7.94 -19.30
CA MET A 1 -10.73 7.39 -18.29
C MET A 1 -9.39 8.14 -18.26
N TYR A 2 -8.78 8.45 -19.40
CA TYR A 2 -7.48 9.14 -19.50
C TYR A 2 -7.49 10.61 -19.00
N LEU A 3 -8.56 11.37 -19.30
CA LEU A 3 -8.69 12.78 -18.90
C LEU A 3 -8.73 12.99 -17.37
N LYS A 4 -9.38 12.07 -16.63
CA LYS A 4 -9.41 12.13 -15.15
C LYS A 4 -8.00 11.95 -14.57
N ARG A 5 -7.22 11.01 -15.11
CA ARG A 5 -5.82 10.78 -14.71
C ARG A 5 -4.97 12.01 -15.02
N LEU A 6 -5.14 12.63 -16.19
CA LEU A 6 -4.43 13.86 -16.55
C LEU A 6 -4.77 15.03 -15.62
N HIS A 7 -6.02 15.16 -15.20
CA HIS A 7 -6.45 16.22 -14.28
C HIS A 7 -5.82 16.06 -12.89
N ILE A 8 -5.71 14.81 -12.41
CA ILE A 8 -4.97 14.49 -11.19
C ILE A 8 -3.50 14.92 -11.34
N LEU A 9 -2.83 14.53 -12.44
CA LEU A 9 -1.43 14.86 -12.70
C LEU A 9 -1.16 16.38 -12.72
N LYS A 10 -2.06 17.18 -13.31
CA LYS A 10 -1.95 18.65 -13.36
C LYS A 10 -2.06 19.35 -12.00
N ASN A 11 -2.67 18.71 -11.00
CA ASN A 11 -2.75 19.25 -9.64
C ASN A 11 -1.48 18.97 -8.82
N ILE A 12 -0.57 18.13 -9.33
CA ILE A 12 0.55 17.57 -8.56
C ILE A 12 1.89 18.07 -9.07
N PHE A 13 1.96 18.30 -10.37
CA PHE A 13 3.20 18.62 -11.06
C PHE A 13 3.02 19.96 -11.75
N ASP A 14 3.95 20.87 -11.48
CA ASP A 14 3.95 22.18 -12.12
C ASP A 14 4.14 22.02 -13.63
N GLU A 15 3.32 22.75 -14.40
CA GLU A 15 3.45 22.81 -15.84
C GLU A 15 4.58 23.78 -16.20
N SER A 16 5.50 23.33 -17.05
CA SER A 16 6.54 24.17 -17.64
C SER A 16 6.29 24.32 -19.14
N ASP A 17 6.57 25.51 -19.67
CA ASP A 17 6.44 25.75 -21.10
C ASP A 17 7.55 25.02 -21.85
N GLY A 18 7.16 24.08 -22.71
CA GLY A 18 8.04 23.43 -23.67
C GLY A 18 8.15 24.23 -24.96
N ILE A 19 8.96 23.72 -25.89
CA ILE A 19 9.03 24.27 -27.24
C ILE A 19 7.71 23.96 -27.96
N THR A 20 7.13 24.94 -28.66
CA THR A 20 5.93 24.80 -29.53
C THR A 20 4.60 24.42 -28.84
N ASN A 21 4.10 25.24 -27.90
CA ASN A 21 2.77 25.08 -27.27
C ASN A 21 2.52 23.72 -26.57
N VAL A 22 3.58 22.93 -26.34
CA VAL A 22 3.53 21.70 -25.56
C VAL A 22 3.87 22.04 -24.13
N LYS A 23 2.95 21.71 -23.21
CA LYS A 23 3.21 21.83 -21.78
C LYS A 23 3.94 20.58 -21.29
N LEU A 24 5.07 20.78 -20.64
CA LEU A 24 5.87 19.72 -20.05
C LEU A 24 5.54 19.62 -18.56
N ILE A 25 5.24 18.41 -18.12
CA ILE A 25 4.99 18.11 -16.71
C ILE A 25 6.22 17.37 -16.18
N ASP A 26 6.90 17.94 -15.19
CA ASP A 26 8.04 17.29 -14.54
C ASP A 26 7.57 16.18 -13.59
N ALA A 27 7.49 14.96 -14.11
CA ALA A 27 7.06 13.78 -13.36
C ALA A 27 8.17 13.14 -12.50
N ARG A 28 9.38 13.73 -12.43
CA ARG A 28 10.59 12.98 -12.04
C ARG A 28 10.62 12.47 -10.61
N CYS A 29 10.02 13.11 -9.62
CA CYS A 29 10.17 12.59 -8.26
C CYS A 29 9.22 13.20 -7.24
N ASN A 30 7.94 12.81 -7.28
CA ASN A 30 7.13 13.02 -6.08
C ASN A 30 6.18 11.87 -5.80
N ILE A 31 6.68 10.62 -5.98
CA ILE A 31 5.97 9.42 -5.54
C ILE A 31 5.60 9.54 -4.05
N THR A 32 6.51 10.06 -3.22
CA THR A 32 6.24 10.35 -1.81
C THR A 32 5.10 11.35 -1.61
N TYR A 33 5.03 12.43 -2.38
CA TYR A 33 3.91 13.38 -2.33
C TYR A 33 2.61 12.77 -2.84
N ILE A 34 2.65 11.99 -3.92
CA ILE A 34 1.49 11.28 -4.47
C ILE A 34 0.91 10.35 -3.40
N ILE A 35 1.76 9.53 -2.77
CA ILE A 35 1.37 8.61 -1.70
C ILE A 35 0.82 9.36 -0.49
N SER A 36 1.53 10.39 -0.03
CA SER A 36 1.19 11.09 1.22
C SER A 36 0.04 12.09 1.11
N LYS A 37 -0.28 12.59 -0.10
CA LYS A 37 -1.32 13.62 -0.31
C LYS A 37 -2.53 13.13 -1.08
N LEU A 38 -2.38 12.28 -2.10
CA LEU A 38 -3.50 11.91 -2.98
C LEU A 38 -4.10 10.56 -2.60
N LEU A 39 -3.25 9.62 -2.22
CA LEU A 39 -3.70 8.25 -1.93
C LEU A 39 -4.17 8.06 -0.50
N LYS A 40 -4.17 9.13 0.30
CA LYS A 40 -4.79 9.13 1.63
C LYS A 40 -6.29 8.80 1.55
N ASP A 41 -6.97 9.36 0.55
CA ASP A 41 -8.41 9.18 0.35
C ASP A 41 -8.75 8.04 -0.63
N VAL A 42 -7.73 7.51 -1.33
CA VAL A 42 -7.85 6.38 -2.27
C VAL A 42 -6.69 5.42 -2.03
N PRO A 43 -6.69 4.68 -0.90
CA PRO A 43 -5.59 3.81 -0.51
C PRO A 43 -5.44 2.62 -1.45
N SER A 44 -4.26 1.98 -1.45
CA SER A 44 -4.03 0.76 -2.22
C SER A 44 -4.65 -0.48 -1.58
N ALA A 45 -4.76 -0.49 -0.25
CA ALA A 45 -5.43 -1.54 0.49
C ALA A 45 -6.14 -0.99 1.74
N ILE A 46 -7.17 -1.72 2.17
CA ILE A 46 -7.83 -1.53 3.46
C ILE A 46 -7.65 -2.82 4.25
N GLU A 47 -7.14 -2.71 5.47
CA GLU A 47 -7.04 -3.82 6.42
C GLU A 47 -8.17 -3.71 7.43
N GLU A 48 -9.01 -4.74 7.49
CA GLU A 48 -10.07 -4.90 8.47
C GLU A 48 -9.58 -5.80 9.60
N LEU A 49 -9.59 -5.25 10.81
CA LEU A 49 -9.22 -5.93 12.04
C LEU A 49 -10.49 -6.21 12.83
N ARG A 50 -10.73 -7.48 13.17
CA ARG A 50 -11.92 -7.89 13.92
C ARG A 50 -11.57 -8.88 15.02
N CYS A 51 -11.81 -8.49 16.28
CA CYS A 51 -11.75 -9.39 17.41
C CYS A 51 -13.06 -10.19 17.50
N SER A 52 -12.93 -11.47 17.80
CA SER A 52 -14.07 -12.36 18.07
C SER A 52 -14.86 -11.96 19.32
N ASN A 53 -14.23 -11.28 20.28
CA ASN A 53 -14.89 -10.72 21.44
C ASN A 53 -15.38 -9.29 21.15
N ILE A 54 -16.69 -9.12 20.98
CA ILE A 54 -17.31 -7.84 20.66
C ILE A 54 -17.28 -6.83 21.81
N ASN A 55 -16.98 -7.28 23.05
CA ASN A 55 -16.93 -6.41 24.21
C ASN A 55 -15.57 -5.69 24.35
N CYS A 56 -14.61 -5.96 23.46
CA CYS A 56 -13.36 -5.18 23.43
C CYS A 56 -13.63 -3.75 22.97
N ILE A 57 -12.92 -2.78 23.58
CA ILE A 57 -13.03 -1.35 23.27
C ILE A 57 -12.70 -1.04 21.80
N ASN A 58 -11.91 -1.89 21.13
CA ASN A 58 -11.61 -1.81 19.70
C ASN A 58 -11.84 -3.15 18.99
N ALA A 59 -13.01 -3.77 19.21
CA ALA A 59 -13.34 -5.05 18.60
C ALA A 59 -13.29 -5.01 17.07
N GLU A 60 -13.51 -3.86 16.44
CA GLU A 60 -13.42 -3.68 14.99
C GLU A 60 -12.66 -2.39 14.64
N LYS A 61 -11.76 -2.47 13.67
CA LYS A 61 -10.99 -1.31 13.18
C LYS A 61 -10.60 -1.48 11.72
N ASN A 62 -10.68 -0.40 10.96
CA ASN A 62 -10.17 -0.35 9.60
C ASN A 62 -8.92 0.51 9.53
N LEU A 63 -7.91 0.02 8.81
CA LEU A 63 -6.66 0.71 8.55
C LEU A 63 -6.51 0.90 7.04
N SER A 64 -6.30 2.14 6.61
CA SER A 64 -6.04 2.46 5.21
C SER A 64 -4.54 2.47 4.94
N SER A 65 -4.13 1.73 3.92
CA SER A 65 -2.74 1.63 3.48
C SER A 65 -2.59 2.26 2.10
N PRO A 66 -1.99 3.46 2.00
CA PRO A 66 -1.75 4.14 0.73
C PRO A 66 -0.94 3.30 -0.27
N THR A 67 -0.03 2.46 0.23
CA THR A 67 0.80 1.51 -0.52
C THR A 67 0.67 0.11 0.06
N ILE A 68 1.06 -0.90 -0.73
CA ILE A 68 1.23 -2.28 -0.27
C ILE A 68 2.68 -2.71 -0.42
N ILE A 69 3.18 -3.45 0.55
CA ILE A 69 4.53 -4.03 0.50
C ILE A 69 4.39 -5.50 0.14
N LEU A 70 5.05 -5.91 -0.95
CA LEU A 70 5.07 -7.30 -1.40
C LEU A 70 6.49 -7.85 -1.38
N ASN A 71 6.63 -9.07 -0.86
CA ASN A 71 7.87 -9.82 -0.91
C ASN A 71 7.92 -10.64 -2.21
N PHE A 72 8.84 -10.30 -3.09
CA PHE A 72 9.10 -10.99 -4.35
C PHE A 72 10.31 -11.92 -4.23
N CYS A 73 10.18 -13.04 -3.51
CA CYS A 73 11.15 -14.12 -3.66
C CYS A 73 11.06 -14.68 -5.10
N GLY A 74 12.09 -14.44 -5.91
CA GLY A 74 12.18 -14.94 -7.30
C GLY A 74 11.67 -13.98 -8.39
N GLY A 75 11.46 -12.70 -8.08
CA GLY A 75 11.10 -11.67 -9.07
C GLY A 75 9.60 -11.57 -9.38
N PHE A 76 9.25 -10.78 -10.40
CA PHE A 76 7.85 -10.40 -10.72
C PHE A 76 6.98 -11.56 -11.22
N ASN A 77 7.57 -12.68 -11.64
CA ASN A 77 6.81 -13.84 -12.13
C ASN A 77 5.86 -14.43 -11.08
N ASN A 78 6.12 -14.15 -9.80
CA ASN A 78 5.30 -14.61 -8.67
C ASN A 78 4.33 -13.56 -8.13
N MET A 79 4.04 -12.49 -8.89
CA MET A 79 3.19 -11.38 -8.43
C MET A 79 1.80 -11.82 -7.97
N ASN A 80 1.15 -12.72 -8.71
CA ASN A 80 -0.17 -13.25 -8.32
C ASN A 80 -0.09 -13.99 -6.98
N THR A 81 0.96 -14.79 -6.78
CA THR A 81 1.18 -15.51 -5.52
C THR A 81 1.44 -14.54 -4.37
N ALA A 82 2.23 -13.49 -4.59
CA ALA A 82 2.50 -12.46 -3.59
C ALA A 82 1.23 -11.68 -3.20
N LEU A 83 0.40 -11.29 -4.18
CA LEU A 83 -0.88 -10.63 -3.94
C LEU A 83 -1.86 -11.55 -3.19
N ASN A 84 -1.97 -12.80 -3.61
CA ASN A 84 -2.83 -13.78 -2.93
C ASN A 84 -2.41 -14.00 -1.48
N LYS A 85 -1.10 -14.06 -1.21
CA LYS A 85 -0.57 -14.14 0.15
C LYS A 85 -0.85 -12.86 0.95
N TYR A 86 -0.77 -11.69 0.32
CA TYR A 86 -1.02 -10.40 0.98
C TYR A 86 -2.47 -10.27 1.49
N ILE A 87 -3.45 -10.77 0.72
CA ILE A 87 -4.87 -10.73 1.08
C ILE A 87 -5.32 -11.89 1.97
N GLN A 88 -4.46 -12.88 2.23
CA GLN A 88 -4.82 -13.99 3.09
C GLN A 88 -5.09 -13.50 4.52
N PRO A 89 -6.21 -13.91 5.14
CA PRO A 89 -6.50 -13.56 6.52
C PRO A 89 -5.42 -14.09 7.46
N ILE A 90 -5.04 -13.27 8.44
CA ILE A 90 -4.08 -13.65 9.48
C ILE A 90 -4.76 -13.50 10.83
N THR A 91 -4.58 -14.49 11.70
CA THR A 91 -5.17 -14.49 13.04
C THR A 91 -4.10 -14.28 14.10
N TYR A 92 -4.41 -13.41 15.08
CA TYR A 92 -3.59 -13.09 16.22
C TYR A 92 -4.43 -13.20 17.51
N LEU A 93 -3.79 -13.10 18.68
CA LEU A 93 -4.51 -12.96 19.94
C LEU A 93 -4.86 -11.47 20.16
N CYS A 94 -6.06 -11.19 20.68
CA CYS A 94 -6.43 -9.83 21.07
C CYS A 94 -5.58 -9.43 22.30
N THR A 95 -4.68 -8.47 22.15
CA THR A 95 -3.74 -8.06 23.22
C THR A 95 -4.23 -6.84 24.02
N GLU A 96 -5.27 -6.15 23.56
CA GLU A 96 -5.80 -4.98 24.24
C GLU A 96 -6.75 -5.39 25.39
N GLY A 97 -6.31 -5.10 26.62
CA GLY A 97 -7.14 -5.03 27.83
C GLY A 97 -8.06 -6.22 28.11
N TYR A 98 -7.58 -7.23 28.84
CA TYR A 98 -8.35 -8.41 29.30
C TYR A 98 -9.30 -9.04 28.25
N CYS A 99 -9.05 -8.80 26.96
CA CYS A 99 -9.96 -9.23 25.94
C CYS A 99 -9.50 -10.60 25.43
N ASP A 100 -10.07 -11.63 26.04
CA ASP A 100 -9.84 -13.01 25.61
C ASP A 100 -10.55 -13.22 24.27
N GLY A 101 -9.79 -13.31 23.19
CA GLY A 101 -10.31 -13.51 21.85
C GLY A 101 -9.22 -13.60 20.78
N THR A 102 -9.63 -14.08 19.60
CA THR A 102 -8.84 -14.08 18.38
C THR A 102 -9.15 -12.83 17.55
N LEU A 103 -8.11 -12.12 17.12
CA LEU A 103 -8.15 -11.01 16.17
C LEU A 103 -7.91 -11.56 14.76
N THR A 104 -8.82 -11.32 13.84
CA THR A 104 -8.62 -11.62 12.42
C THR A 104 -8.31 -10.33 11.68
N SER A 105 -7.18 -10.31 10.97
CA SER A 105 -6.79 -9.28 10.01
C SER A 105 -7.09 -9.77 8.60
N THR A 106 -7.90 -9.03 7.85
CA THR A 106 -8.19 -9.30 6.43
C THR A 106 -7.85 -8.08 5.60
N ARG A 107 -7.14 -8.26 4.49
CA ARG A 107 -6.74 -7.14 3.62
C ARG A 107 -7.48 -7.18 2.29
N PHE A 108 -7.98 -6.03 1.88
CA PHE A 108 -8.71 -5.83 0.64
C PHE A 108 -7.97 -4.85 -0.26
N ILE A 109 -7.53 -5.35 -1.41
CA ILE A 109 -6.94 -4.53 -2.47
C ILE A 109 -8.00 -3.61 -3.06
N GLN A 110 -7.61 -2.36 -3.30
CA GLN A 110 -8.47 -1.32 -3.85
C GLN A 110 -8.24 -1.11 -5.36
N GLN A 111 -8.89 -0.09 -5.92
CA GLN A 111 -8.88 0.17 -7.38
C GLN A 111 -7.51 0.57 -7.95
N HIS A 112 -6.62 1.08 -7.11
CA HIS A 112 -5.27 1.48 -7.48
C HIS A 112 -4.26 0.76 -6.60
N LEU A 113 -3.13 0.38 -7.17
CA LEU A 113 -2.08 -0.35 -6.46
C LEU A 113 -0.76 0.39 -6.62
N PHE A 114 -0.23 0.85 -5.51
CA PHE A 114 1.17 1.24 -5.38
C PHE A 114 1.89 0.15 -4.60
N ILE A 115 2.80 -0.52 -5.29
CA ILE A 115 3.52 -1.67 -4.77
C ILE A 115 4.93 -1.24 -4.45
N GLU A 116 5.27 -1.33 -3.17
CA GLU A 116 6.64 -1.26 -2.71
C GLU A 116 7.20 -2.70 -2.69
N THR A 117 8.35 -2.88 -3.34
CA THR A 117 9.01 -4.18 -3.38
C THR A 117 10.13 -4.19 -2.36
N GLU A 118 10.01 -5.04 -1.35
CA GLU A 118 11.10 -5.23 -0.39
C GLU A 118 12.05 -6.29 -0.95
N ILE A 119 13.22 -5.85 -1.44
CA ILE A 119 14.31 -6.77 -1.78
C ILE A 119 15.02 -7.10 -0.48
N TYR A 120 14.50 -8.08 0.27
CA TYR A 120 15.32 -8.68 1.32
C TYR A 120 16.45 -9.46 0.65
N GLU A 121 17.67 -8.96 0.85
CA GLU A 121 18.90 -9.69 0.64
C GLU A 121 19.02 -10.80 1.67
N ASN A 122 18.20 -11.84 1.56
CA ASN A 122 18.44 -13.10 2.27
C ASN A 122 19.75 -13.79 1.79
N SER A 123 20.54 -13.14 0.93
CA SER A 123 21.86 -13.57 0.45
C SER A 123 22.99 -12.54 0.61
N ARG A 124 22.77 -11.32 1.14
CA ARG A 124 23.92 -10.48 1.54
C ARG A 124 24.35 -10.86 2.97
N GLN A 125 24.97 -12.02 3.09
CA GLN A 125 26.03 -12.16 4.07
C GLN A 125 27.14 -11.19 3.66
N PHE A 126 27.14 -9.99 4.23
CA PHE A 126 28.35 -9.17 4.22
C PHE A 126 29.38 -9.87 5.09
N SER A 127 30.34 -10.56 4.48
CA SER A 127 31.57 -10.92 5.17
C SER A 127 32.42 -9.65 5.25
N LEU A 128 32.49 -9.06 6.44
CA LEU A 128 33.49 -8.05 6.75
C LEU A 128 34.83 -8.79 6.91
N ASN A 129 35.55 -8.95 5.81
CA ASN A 129 36.97 -9.27 5.83
C ASN A 129 37.77 -7.97 5.64
#